data_AF-A0A967H759-F1
#
_entry.id   AF-A0A967H759-F1
#
_cell.length_a   1.000
_cell.length_b   1.000
_cell.length_c   1.000
_cell.angle_alpha   90.00
_cell.angle_beta   90.00
_cell.angle_gamma   90.00
#
_symmetry.space_group_name_H-M   'P 1'
#
loop_
_entity.id
_entity.type
_entity.pdbx_description
1 polymer ?
#
loop_
_entity_poly.entity_id
_entity_poly.type
_entity_poly.pdbx_seq_one_letter_code
_entity_poly.pdbx_strand_id
1 'polypeptide(L)'
;TPIFVWLILKIHPQSRQYRNQWVLMLWLVFMTHIFLDSLTVYGTQIFWPLWNYPVGLGSIFIIDPIYTLPLFFGVFAALLMKQNNHWKVKLNVIGLTLSTLYLVWSVGAQQYVYKIVEDSLELQAVDYRQLLVTPSPLNTLLWRVVAVEGD
;
A
#
# COMPACT_ATOMS: atom_id res chain seq x y z
N THR A 1 -6.14 -4.85 18.19
CA THR A 1 -5.20 -5.99 18.19
C THR A 1 -5.43 -7.03 19.29
N PRO A 2 -5.51 -6.69 20.60
CA PRO A 2 -5.53 -7.70 21.67
C PRO A 2 -6.80 -8.57 21.69
N ILE A 3 -7.96 -8.02 21.33
CA ILE A 3 -9.24 -8.76 21.23
C ILE A 3 -9.16 -9.84 20.12
N PHE A 4 -8.62 -9.49 18.96
CA PHE A 4 -8.44 -10.43 17.84
C PHE A 4 -7.46 -11.54 18.19
N VAL A 5 -6.33 -11.22 18.83
CA VAL A 5 -5.38 -12.23 19.32
C VAL A 5 -6.06 -13.17 20.32
N TRP A 6 -6.82 -12.62 21.27
CA TRP A 6 -7.56 -13.42 22.24
C TRP A 6 -8.55 -14.37 21.55
N LEU A 7 -9.28 -13.89 20.54
CA LEU A 7 -10.24 -14.69 19.77
C LEU A 7 -9.54 -15.83 19.01
N ILE A 8 -8.41 -15.56 18.36
CA ILE A 8 -7.59 -16.57 17.65
C ILE A 8 -7.07 -17.62 18.62
N LEU A 9 -6.54 -17.22 19.78
CA LEU A 9 -6.03 -18.15 20.79
C LEU A 9 -7.14 -18.98 21.45
N LYS A 10 -8.39 -18.50 21.43
CA LYS A 10 -9.56 -19.27 21.90
C LYS A 10 -9.96 -20.36 20.90
N ILE A 11 -9.87 -20.08 19.60
CA ILE A 11 -10.19 -21.05 18.53
C ILE A 11 -9.04 -22.06 18.33
N HIS A 12 -7.79 -21.60 18.45
CA HIS A 12 -6.58 -22.42 18.29
C HIS A 12 -5.72 -22.44 19.56
N PRO A 13 -6.09 -23.21 20.59
CA PRO A 13 -5.38 -23.22 21.88
C PRO A 13 -3.92 -23.69 21.77
N GLN A 14 -3.58 -24.50 20.76
CA GLN A 14 -2.20 -24.96 20.49
C GLN A 14 -1.24 -23.84 20.09
N SER A 15 -1.75 -22.69 19.60
CA SER A 15 -0.94 -21.55 19.17
C SER A 15 -0.64 -20.55 20.29
N ARG A 16 -1.05 -20.84 21.54
CA ARG A 16 -0.78 -19.99 22.72
C ARG A 16 0.69 -19.67 22.93
N GLN A 17 1.58 -20.62 22.63
CA GLN A 17 3.03 -20.42 22.70
C GLN A 17 3.53 -19.31 21.76
N TYR A 18 2.80 -19.02 20.68
CA TYR A 18 3.14 -18.01 19.68
C TYR A 18 2.34 -16.70 19.84
N ARG A 19 1.80 -16.43 21.03
CA ARG A 19 0.98 -15.22 21.30
C ARG A 19 1.63 -13.93 20.81
N ASN A 20 2.92 -13.73 21.08
CA ASN A 20 3.63 -12.52 20.67
C ASN A 20 3.75 -12.40 19.14
N GLN A 21 3.91 -13.53 18.44
CA GLN A 21 3.96 -13.55 16.98
C GLN A 21 2.59 -13.20 16.38
N TRP A 22 1.49 -13.66 16.99
CA TRP A 22 0.14 -13.28 16.59
C TRP A 22 -0.15 -11.80 16.81
N VAL A 23 0.28 -11.23 17.95
CA VAL A 23 0.17 -9.79 18.22
C VAL A 23 0.94 -9.00 17.17
N LEU A 24 2.19 -9.38 16.91
CA LEU A 24 3.06 -8.70 15.94
C LEU A 24 2.49 -8.79 14.52
N MET A 25 2.04 -9.97 14.11
CA MET A 25 1.45 -10.17 12.78
C MET A 25 0.20 -9.31 12.59
N LEU A 26 -0.73 -9.34 13.53
CA LEU A 26 -1.95 -8.52 13.43
C LEU A 26 -1.63 -7.03 13.46
N TRP A 27 -0.69 -6.61 14.30
CA TRP A 27 -0.25 -5.22 14.33
C TRP A 27 0.36 -4.80 12.99
N LEU A 28 1.26 -5.61 12.42
CA LEU A 28 1.87 -5.36 11.13
C LEU A 28 0.82 -5.27 10.02
N VAL A 29 -0.14 -6.19 9.96
CA VAL A 29 -1.21 -6.18 8.95
C VAL A 29 -2.03 -4.90 9.01
N PHE A 30 -2.44 -4.46 10.21
CA PHE A 30 -3.20 -3.21 10.33
C PHE A 30 -2.36 -1.99 9.94
N MET A 31 -1.10 -1.94 10.37
CA MET A 31 -0.22 -0.81 10.07
C MET A 31 0.13 -0.73 8.59
N THR A 32 0.47 -1.85 7.95
CA THR A 32 0.77 -1.89 6.51
C THR A 32 -0.47 -1.57 5.67
N HIS A 33 -1.65 -1.98 6.11
CA HIS A 33 -2.90 -1.63 5.43
C HIS A 33 -3.17 -0.12 5.45
N ILE A 34 -3.13 0.51 6.64
CA ILE A 34 -3.34 1.96 6.77
C ILE A 34 -2.32 2.74 5.93
N PHE A 35 -1.06 2.28 5.95
CA PHE A 35 0.01 2.86 5.15
C PHE A 35 -0.21 2.67 3.64
N LEU A 36 -0.68 1.51 3.19
CA LEU A 36 -0.99 1.28 1.78
C LEU A 36 -2.14 2.17 1.31
N ASP A 37 -3.18 2.33 2.10
CA ASP A 37 -4.31 3.15 1.72
C ASP A 37 -3.90 4.63 1.55
N SER A 38 -2.94 5.12 2.35
CA SER A 38 -2.41 6.48 2.19
C SER A 38 -1.54 6.67 0.94
N LEU A 39 -1.07 5.58 0.33
CA LEU A 39 -0.42 5.61 -0.98
C LEU A 39 -1.43 5.62 -2.13
N THR A 40 -2.70 5.30 -1.89
CA THR A 40 -3.75 5.35 -2.91
C THR A 40 -4.38 6.74 -3.03
N VAL A 41 -5.15 6.94 -4.10
CA VAL A 41 -5.87 8.20 -4.38
C VAL A 41 -6.99 8.47 -3.36
N TYR A 42 -7.56 7.41 -2.78
CA TYR A 42 -8.64 7.53 -1.81
C TYR A 42 -8.14 8.13 -0.48
N GLY A 43 -6.89 7.82 -0.11
CA GLY A 43 -6.26 8.28 1.10
C GLY A 43 -6.91 7.74 2.38
N THR A 44 -6.22 7.93 3.51
CA THR A 44 -6.76 7.62 4.84
C THR A 44 -6.58 8.76 5.82
N GLN A 45 -7.52 8.89 6.74
CA GLN A 45 -7.48 9.89 7.82
C GLN A 45 -6.64 9.37 8.99
N ILE A 46 -5.33 9.30 8.80
CA ILE A 46 -4.39 8.77 9.79
C ILE A 46 -4.43 9.57 11.11
N PHE A 47 -4.68 10.88 11.03
CA PHE A 47 -4.63 11.81 12.16
C PHE A 47 -5.99 12.12 12.79
N TRP A 48 -7.04 11.38 12.43
CA TRP A 48 -8.34 11.57 13.07
C TRP A 48 -8.26 11.19 14.57
N PRO A 49 -8.81 11.99 15.52
CA PRO A 49 -9.71 13.15 15.35
C PRO A 49 -9.01 14.52 15.39
N LEU A 50 -7.67 14.56 15.41
CA LEU A 50 -6.91 15.82 15.51
C LEU A 50 -7.03 16.64 14.23
N TRP A 51 -6.93 15.99 13.06
CA TRP A 51 -7.10 16.61 11.74
C TRP A 51 -7.92 15.72 10.80
N ASN A 52 -8.84 16.35 10.05
CA ASN A 52 -9.75 15.66 9.12
C ASN A 52 -9.21 15.56 7.69
N TYR A 53 -7.94 15.87 7.46
CA TYR A 53 -7.34 15.84 6.12
C TYR A 53 -6.99 14.40 5.72
N PRO A 54 -7.54 13.87 4.60
CA PRO A 54 -7.17 12.57 4.09
C PRO A 54 -5.77 12.63 3.48
N VAL A 55 -4.85 11.81 3.99
CA VAL A 55 -3.51 11.67 3.40
C VAL A 55 -3.60 10.62 2.31
N GLY A 56 -3.58 11.04 1.05
CA GLY A 56 -3.59 10.18 -0.12
C GLY A 56 -2.60 10.71 -1.15
N LEU A 57 -1.41 10.11 -1.22
CA LEU A 57 -0.40 10.50 -2.22
C LEU A 57 -0.85 10.16 -3.65
N GLY A 58 -1.76 9.18 -3.80
CA GLY A 58 -2.19 8.73 -5.11
C GLY A 58 -1.02 8.19 -5.94
N SER A 59 -0.07 7.53 -5.30
CA SER A 59 1.13 6.96 -5.94
C SER A 59 0.84 5.64 -6.64
N ILE A 60 -0.06 4.83 -6.07
CA ILE A 60 -0.40 3.50 -6.56
C ILE A 60 -1.91 3.35 -6.77
N PHE A 61 -2.29 2.58 -7.79
CA PHE A 61 -3.69 2.21 -8.00
C PHE A 61 -4.09 1.11 -7.00
N ILE A 62 -5.31 1.19 -6.45
CA ILE A 62 -5.77 0.29 -5.37
C ILE A 62 -5.80 -1.20 -5.79
N ILE A 63 -5.92 -1.48 -7.09
CA ILE A 63 -5.90 -2.83 -7.68
C ILE A 63 -4.75 -2.92 -8.67
N ASP A 64 -3.51 -2.72 -8.23
CA ASP A 64 -2.36 -2.92 -9.10
C ASP A 64 -1.98 -4.41 -9.18
N PRO A 65 -2.08 -5.08 -10.35
CA PRO A 65 -1.72 -6.48 -10.50
C PRO A 65 -0.24 -6.75 -10.19
N ILE A 66 0.66 -5.80 -10.47
CA ILE A 66 2.11 -5.95 -10.24
C ILE A 66 2.40 -5.99 -8.73
N TYR A 67 1.64 -5.24 -7.94
CA TYR A 67 1.73 -5.26 -6.48
C TYR A 67 1.02 -6.47 -5.85
N THR A 68 -0.20 -6.76 -6.30
CA THR A 68 -1.08 -7.74 -5.65
C THR A 68 -0.76 -9.19 -6.02
N LEU A 69 -0.35 -9.46 -7.26
CA LEU A 69 -0.07 -10.84 -7.71
C LEU A 69 1.09 -11.51 -6.97
N PRO A 70 2.26 -10.86 -6.75
CA PRO A 70 3.37 -11.49 -6.02
C PRO A 70 2.98 -11.89 -4.58
N LEU A 71 2.20 -11.05 -3.90
CA LEU A 71 1.69 -11.33 -2.57
C LEU A 71 0.66 -12.46 -2.59
N PHE A 72 -0.26 -12.44 -3.56
CA PHE A 72 -1.25 -13.49 -3.75
C PHE A 72 -0.59 -14.86 -3.97
N PHE A 73 0.43 -14.94 -4.85
CA PHE A 73 1.19 -16.17 -5.06
C PHE A 73 1.94 -16.61 -3.81
N GLY A 74 2.52 -15.68 -3.04
CA GLY A 74 3.17 -15.98 -1.75
C GLY A 74 2.22 -16.64 -0.74
N VAL A 75 1.01 -16.08 -0.58
CA VAL A 75 -0.03 -16.61 0.31
C VAL A 75 -0.56 -17.96 -0.22
N PHE A 76 -0.80 -18.07 -1.52
CA PHE A 76 -1.31 -19.30 -2.13
C PHE A 76 -0.30 -20.45 -2.02
N ALA A 77 0.99 -20.17 -2.23
CA ALA A 77 2.07 -21.12 -1.99
C ALA A 77 2.16 -21.51 -0.51
N ALA A 78 1.95 -20.57 0.42
CA ALA A 78 1.93 -20.87 1.84
C ALA A 78 0.80 -21.84 2.23
N LEU A 79 -0.39 -21.69 1.62
CA LEU A 79 -1.55 -22.54 1.85
C LEU A 79 -1.38 -23.96 1.27
N LEU A 80 -0.87 -24.09 0.05
CA LEU A 80 -0.83 -25.37 -0.66
C LEU A 80 0.38 -26.26 -0.31
N MET A 81 1.53 -25.67 0.01
CA MET A 81 2.75 -26.46 0.22
C MET A 81 2.72 -27.20 1.58
N LYS A 82 3.57 -28.21 1.79
CA LYS A 82 3.68 -28.91 3.11
C LYS A 82 4.49 -28.10 4.12
N GLN A 83 4.13 -28.13 5.40
CA GLN A 83 4.73 -27.30 6.49
C GLN A 83 6.26 -27.32 6.53
N ASN A 84 6.91 -28.43 6.16
CA ASN A 84 8.36 -28.59 6.25
C ASN A 84 9.15 -28.07 5.02
N ASN A 85 8.50 -27.38 4.08
CA ASN A 85 9.14 -26.92 2.86
C ASN A 85 9.68 -25.49 3.01
N HIS A 86 11.02 -25.34 3.04
CA HIS A 86 11.70 -24.05 3.15
C HIS A 86 11.37 -23.08 2.00
N TRP A 87 10.91 -23.59 0.86
CA TRP A 87 10.48 -22.77 -0.27
C TRP A 87 9.27 -21.88 0.04
N LYS A 88 8.41 -22.27 0.99
CA LYS A 88 7.27 -21.43 1.41
C LYS A 88 7.69 -20.07 1.93
N VAL A 89 8.68 -20.06 2.82
CA VAL A 89 9.19 -18.83 3.44
C VAL A 89 9.90 -18.01 2.38
N LYS A 90 10.71 -18.64 1.52
CA LYS A 90 11.40 -17.95 0.41
C LYS A 90 10.42 -17.26 -0.53
N LEU A 91 9.35 -17.94 -0.96
CA LEU A 91 8.36 -17.35 -1.88
C LEU A 91 7.63 -16.16 -1.24
N ASN A 92 7.27 -16.23 0.04
CA ASN A 92 6.66 -15.09 0.74
C ASN A 92 7.63 -13.93 0.91
N VAL A 93 8.89 -14.19 1.24
CA VAL A 93 9.93 -13.16 1.33
C VAL A 93 10.15 -12.50 -0.04
N ILE A 94 10.21 -13.28 -1.12
CA ILE A 94 10.35 -12.74 -2.48
C ILE A 94 9.13 -11.86 -2.84
N GLY A 95 7.91 -12.33 -2.58
CA GLY A 95 6.69 -11.56 -2.82
C GLY A 95 6.64 -10.25 -2.03
N LEU A 96 7.02 -10.29 -0.75
CA LEU A 96 7.13 -9.09 0.10
C LEU A 96 8.21 -8.12 -0.39
N THR A 97 9.39 -8.63 -0.77
CA THR A 97 10.48 -7.78 -1.27
C THR A 97 10.11 -7.12 -2.59
N LEU A 98 9.55 -7.87 -3.54
CA LEU A 98 9.12 -7.33 -4.83
C LEU A 98 8.02 -6.27 -4.67
N SER A 99 7.01 -6.56 -3.86
CA SER A 99 5.92 -5.62 -3.59
C SER A 99 6.41 -4.36 -2.87
N THR A 100 7.33 -4.48 -1.92
CA THR A 100 7.92 -3.32 -1.22
C THR A 100 8.77 -2.46 -2.16
N LEU A 101 9.62 -3.08 -2.98
CA LEU A 101 10.41 -2.36 -3.99
C LEU A 101 9.50 -1.63 -5.00
N TYR A 102 8.39 -2.25 -5.38
CA TYR A 102 7.41 -1.65 -6.27
C TYR A 102 6.74 -0.41 -5.66
N LEU A 103 6.40 -0.43 -4.36
CA LEU A 103 5.87 0.76 -3.67
C LEU A 103 6.89 1.91 -3.66
N VAL A 104 8.15 1.62 -3.37
CA VAL A 104 9.22 2.63 -3.38
C VAL A 104 9.37 3.24 -4.78
N TRP A 105 9.36 2.41 -5.83
CA TRP A 105 9.39 2.86 -7.21
C TRP A 105 8.19 3.76 -7.55
N SER A 106 6.99 3.32 -7.18
CA SER A 106 5.75 4.05 -7.41
C SER A 106 5.80 5.45 -6.80
N VAL A 107 6.27 5.58 -5.56
CA VAL A 107 6.41 6.89 -4.88
C VAL A 107 7.44 7.77 -5.59
N GLY A 108 8.57 7.22 -6.01
CA GLY A 108 9.58 7.96 -6.77
C GLY A 108 9.05 8.44 -8.13
N ALA A 109 8.31 7.59 -8.85
CA ALA A 109 7.68 7.96 -10.11
C ALA A 109 6.62 9.05 -9.93
N GLN A 110 5.84 8.98 -8.85
CA GLN A 110 4.85 10.02 -8.51
C GLN A 110 5.50 11.38 -8.30
N GLN A 111 6.56 11.44 -7.50
CA GLN A 111 7.29 12.68 -7.24
C GLN A 111 7.96 13.24 -8.50
N TYR A 112 8.48 12.36 -9.36
CA TYR A 112 9.11 12.76 -10.62
C TYR A 112 8.09 13.37 -11.59
N VAL A 113 6.94 12.72 -11.76
CA VAL A 113 5.85 13.23 -12.62
C VAL A 113 5.28 14.52 -12.05
N TYR A 114 5.10 14.61 -10.72
CA TYR A 114 4.63 15.82 -10.06
C TYR A 114 5.50 17.03 -10.42
N LYS A 115 6.84 16.89 -10.32
CA LYS A 115 7.78 17.96 -10.70
C LYS A 115 7.69 18.35 -12.17
N ILE A 116 7.61 17.39 -13.09
CA ILE A 116 7.49 17.68 -14.53
C ILE A 116 6.22 18.49 -14.82
N VAL A 117 5.11 18.14 -14.16
CA VAL A 117 3.83 18.81 -14.36
C VAL A 117 3.87 20.21 -13.75
N GLU A 118 4.45 20.37 -12.56
CA GLU A 118 4.66 21.66 -11.91
C GLU A 118 5.49 22.60 -12.79
N ASP A 119 6.65 22.15 -13.26
CA ASP A 119 7.52 22.90 -14.19
C ASP A 119 6.77 23.28 -15.49
N SER A 120 5.95 22.36 -16.03
CA SER A 120 5.19 22.61 -17.26
C SER A 120 4.05 23.61 -17.07
N LEU A 121 3.43 23.67 -15.89
CA LEU A 121 2.35 24.62 -15.60
C LEU A 121 2.88 26.01 -15.31
N GLU A 122 4.02 26.12 -14.62
CA GLU A 122 4.73 27.40 -14.43
C GLU A 122 5.11 28.02 -15.77
N LEU A 123 5.61 27.21 -16.72
CA LEU A 123 5.94 27.67 -18.08
C LEU A 123 4.71 28.14 -18.88
N GLN A 124 3.53 27.63 -18.59
CA GLN A 124 2.28 28.01 -19.25
C GLN A 124 1.55 29.16 -18.55
N ALA A 125 2.07 29.65 -17.41
CA ALA A 125 1.48 30.69 -16.58
C ALA A 125 -0.01 30.41 -16.22
N VAL A 126 -0.36 29.14 -16.07
CA VAL A 126 -1.72 28.72 -15.68
C VAL A 126 -1.79 28.68 -14.16
N ASP A 127 -2.62 29.54 -13.58
CA ASP A 127 -2.84 29.58 -12.14
C ASP A 127 -3.75 28.41 -11.73
N TYR A 128 -3.20 27.45 -10.99
CA TYR A 128 -3.94 26.26 -10.57
C TYR A 128 -4.10 26.24 -9.05
N ARG A 129 -5.32 25.94 -8.57
CA ARG A 129 -5.61 25.90 -7.13
C ARG A 129 -5.40 24.51 -6.53
N GLN A 130 -5.59 23.46 -7.34
CA GLN A 130 -5.38 22.06 -6.95
C GLN A 130 -4.85 21.25 -8.13
N LEU A 131 -3.79 20.49 -7.88
CA LEU A 131 -3.12 19.63 -8.86
C LEU A 131 -3.18 18.18 -8.38
N LEU A 132 -3.86 17.34 -9.15
CA LEU A 132 -4.07 15.94 -8.82
C LEU A 132 -3.38 15.06 -9.87
N VAL A 133 -2.23 14.50 -9.50
CA VAL A 133 -1.48 13.54 -10.31
C VAL A 133 -1.76 12.15 -9.77
N THR A 134 -2.34 11.29 -10.60
CA THR A 134 -2.71 9.92 -10.21
C THR A 134 -2.30 8.93 -11.29
N PRO A 135 -1.82 7.72 -10.94
CA PRO A 135 -1.55 6.69 -11.90
C PRO A 135 -2.85 6.25 -12.57
N SER A 136 -2.74 5.84 -13.83
CA SER A 136 -3.84 5.24 -14.55
C SER A 136 -4.24 3.89 -13.92
N PRO A 137 -5.45 3.39 -14.21
CA PRO A 137 -5.86 2.09 -13.72
C PRO A 137 -4.86 0.99 -14.11
N LEU A 138 -4.52 0.14 -13.14
CA LEU A 138 -3.74 -1.09 -13.32
C LEU A 138 -2.24 -0.91 -13.65
N ASN A 139 -1.69 0.30 -13.69
CA ASN A 139 -0.25 0.50 -13.87
C ASN A 139 0.26 1.83 -13.29
N THR A 140 1.55 1.88 -12.98
CA THR A 140 2.29 3.10 -12.60
C THR A 140 3.07 3.73 -13.78
N LEU A 141 2.73 3.37 -15.02
CA LEU A 141 3.43 3.86 -16.22
C LEU A 141 2.72 5.04 -16.87
N LEU A 142 1.40 5.03 -16.87
CA LEU A 142 0.57 6.12 -17.38
C LEU A 142 0.07 6.94 -16.20
N TRP A 143 0.19 8.25 -16.30
CA TRP A 143 -0.18 9.20 -15.25
C TRP A 143 -1.24 10.16 -15.77
N ARG A 144 -2.31 10.30 -15.01
CA ARG A 144 -3.40 11.25 -15.27
C ARG A 144 -3.20 12.45 -14.37
N VAL A 145 -3.16 13.62 -14.99
CA VAL A 145 -3.06 14.92 -14.33
C VAL A 145 -4.40 15.63 -14.48
N VAL A 146 -4.94 16.13 -13.37
CA VAL A 146 -6.10 17.01 -13.35
C VAL A 146 -5.70 18.28 -12.61
N ALA A 147 -5.65 19.40 -13.32
CA ALA A 147 -5.50 20.72 -12.74
C ALA A 147 -6.89 21.36 -12.67
N VAL A 148 -7.27 21.82 -11.48
CA VAL A 148 -8.51 22.60 -11.29
C VAL A 148 -8.11 24.07 -11.25
N GLU A 149 -8.51 24.80 -12.30
CA GLU A 149 -8.34 26.24 -12.42
C GLU A 149 -9.18 26.94 -11.34
N GLY A 150 -8.63 27.98 -10.70
CA GLY A 150 -9.39 28.79 -9.76
C GLY A 150 -10.27 29.78 -10.53
N ASP A 151 -11.54 29.89 -10.14
CA ASP A 151 -12.44 30.95 -10.63
C ASP A 151 -11.84 32.36 -10.46
#